data_AF-A0A024VFZ6-F1
#
_entry.id   AF-A0A024VFZ6-F1
#
_cell.length_a   1.000
_cell.length_b   1.000
_cell.length_c   1.000
_cell.angle_alpha   90.00
_cell.angle_beta   90.00
_cell.angle_gamma   90.00
#
_symmetry.space_group_name_H-M   'P 1'
#
loop_
_entity.id
_entity.type
_entity.pdbx_description
1 polymer ?
#
loop_
_entity_poly.entity_id
_entity_poly.type
_entity_poly.pdbx_seq_one_letter_code
_entity_poly.pdbx_strand_id
1 'polypeptide(L)'
;MKIHYTNILLFPLKLNILVNTHQKPSITARHTQKIPTTRSLSECELYAPSNYDNDPEMKRVMQQFVDRTTQRFHEYDERMKTTRQKCKDKCHKEIEKIILKDKMEKQMAQQLTTLETKIGTDDIPTCVCEKSLADKVEKGCLRCGSILGAAMPEVGSIGGGLLYALNAWKTTAIAAATEYALAKGAAQGAIAGIQAGKGVAIKSLKLWGVQQFWPGMSKYILNMRHYSEVADLTDVMYTHKYKVCEGAIEAVLDKCDTLDIKIGVLTADSKYKVLPKDAVPEALKGIVSEAESTAKAVAQTESTRIAAEITQQQTAVINATYTSWQIAITASVIAIVVIVLIMMIIYLVLRYRRKKKMKKKLQYIKLLEE
;
A
#
# COMPACT_ATOMS: atom_id res chain seq x y z
N MET A 1 -11.05 10.93 63.09
CA MET A 1 -9.89 11.85 62.97
C MET A 1 -9.75 12.22 61.50
N LYS A 2 -9.49 13.51 61.26
CA LYS A 2 -9.71 14.28 60.03
C LYS A 2 -9.04 13.69 58.76
N ILE A 3 -9.76 13.86 57.64
CA ILE A 3 -9.39 14.07 56.23
C ILE A 3 -7.87 14.00 55.92
N HIS A 4 -7.49 13.23 54.90
CA HIS A 4 -6.46 13.48 53.86
C HIS A 4 -5.86 12.15 53.36
N TYR A 5 -6.46 11.53 52.34
CA TYR A 5 -5.77 10.51 51.52
C TYR A 5 -6.21 10.55 50.05
N THR A 6 -6.34 11.77 49.50
CA THR A 6 -6.84 11.99 48.14
C THR A 6 -5.82 12.69 47.21
N ASN A 7 -4.52 12.71 47.55
CA ASN A 7 -3.54 13.52 46.81
C ASN A 7 -2.34 12.75 46.19
N ILE A 8 -2.43 11.43 45.97
CA ILE A 8 -1.36 10.68 45.25
C ILE A 8 -1.82 10.10 43.91
N LEU A 9 -3.12 10.18 43.59
CA LEU A 9 -3.66 9.80 42.28
C LEU A 9 -4.18 11.05 41.58
N LEU A 10 -3.29 11.77 40.91
CA LEU A 10 -3.66 12.78 39.90
C LEU A 10 -4.26 12.05 38.69
N PHE A 11 -5.52 11.63 38.80
CA PHE A 11 -6.54 11.53 37.75
C PHE A 11 -7.84 11.02 38.40
N PRO A 12 -8.80 11.90 38.75
CA PRO A 12 -10.14 11.48 39.12
C PRO A 12 -10.87 11.13 37.82
N LEU A 13 -10.62 9.94 37.28
CA LEU A 13 -11.49 9.38 36.26
C LEU A 13 -12.83 9.12 36.95
N LYS A 14 -13.85 9.92 36.61
CA LYS A 14 -15.23 9.68 37.02
C LYS A 14 -15.60 8.26 36.61
N LEU A 15 -15.62 7.34 37.57
CA LEU A 15 -16.29 6.04 37.48
C LEU A 15 -17.80 6.29 37.46
N ASN A 16 -18.27 6.79 36.33
CA ASN A 16 -19.67 6.73 35.95
C ASN A 16 -19.68 6.04 34.59
N ILE A 17 -20.63 5.11 34.40
CA ILE A 17 -20.72 4.12 33.31
C ILE A 17 -20.03 2.78 33.66
N LEU A 18 -20.58 2.08 34.67
CA LEU A 18 -20.88 0.65 34.52
C LEU A 18 -21.97 0.21 35.52
N VAL A 19 -23.13 0.87 35.47
CA VAL A 19 -24.38 0.24 35.91
C VAL A 19 -24.90 -0.53 34.70
N ASN A 20 -24.61 -1.82 34.65
CA ASN A 20 -25.20 -2.74 33.69
C ASN A 20 -26.38 -3.44 34.36
N THR A 21 -27.52 -2.75 34.43
CA THR A 21 -28.81 -3.36 34.77
C THR A 21 -29.45 -3.91 33.50
N HIS A 22 -29.04 -5.11 33.11
CA HIS A 22 -29.83 -5.95 32.21
C HIS A 22 -30.24 -7.22 32.97
N GLN A 23 -31.31 -7.11 33.75
CA GLN A 23 -32.18 -8.24 34.04
C GLN A 23 -32.80 -8.69 32.71
N LYS A 24 -32.40 -9.87 32.22
CA LYS A 24 -33.21 -10.61 31.24
C LYS A 24 -34.14 -11.54 32.02
N PRO A 25 -35.46 -11.51 31.80
CA PRO A 25 -36.32 -12.55 32.34
C PRO A 25 -35.97 -13.89 31.67
N SER A 26 -35.63 -14.87 32.49
CA SER A 26 -35.51 -16.27 32.08
C SER A 26 -36.85 -16.74 31.54
N ILE A 27 -36.90 -17.07 30.24
CA ILE A 27 -38.08 -17.67 29.62
C ILE A 27 -38.22 -19.10 30.15
N THR A 28 -39.33 -19.31 30.84
CA THR A 28 -39.87 -20.56 31.35
C THR A 28 -39.84 -21.66 30.30
N ALA A 29 -39.35 -22.85 30.69
CA ALA A 29 -39.47 -24.07 29.90
C ALA A 29 -40.95 -24.44 29.71
N ARG A 30 -41.47 -24.29 28.49
CA ARG A 30 -42.74 -24.91 28.09
C ARG A 30 -42.47 -26.30 27.55
N HIS A 31 -43.05 -27.29 28.22
CA HIS A 31 -43.32 -28.60 27.66
C HIS A 31 -44.15 -28.46 26.38
N THR A 32 -43.65 -28.95 25.26
CA THR A 32 -44.46 -29.32 24.10
C THR A 32 -44.01 -30.66 23.54
N GLN A 33 -45.01 -31.48 23.32
CA GLN A 33 -45.02 -32.91 23.03
C GLN A 33 -44.41 -33.23 21.65
N LYS A 34 -43.64 -34.32 21.56
CA LYS A 34 -43.15 -34.89 20.30
C LYS A 34 -44.34 -35.23 19.38
N ILE A 35 -44.39 -34.63 18.19
CA ILE A 35 -45.19 -35.08 17.06
C ILE A 35 -44.22 -35.38 15.91
N PRO A 36 -44.15 -36.62 15.39
CA PRO A 36 -43.37 -36.93 14.20
C PRO A 36 -44.23 -36.66 12.95
N THR A 37 -43.80 -35.74 12.09
CA THR A 37 -44.37 -35.56 10.75
C THR A 37 -43.29 -35.74 9.69
N THR A 38 -43.00 -36.99 9.39
CA THR A 38 -42.54 -37.40 8.05
C THR A 38 -43.62 -37.03 7.05
N ARG A 39 -43.38 -36.01 6.21
CA ARG A 39 -44.20 -35.74 5.02
C ARG A 39 -43.34 -35.95 3.78
N SER A 40 -43.58 -37.09 3.14
CA SER A 40 -43.12 -37.46 1.82
C SER A 40 -43.46 -36.38 0.79
N LEU A 41 -42.49 -36.01 -0.03
CA LEU A 41 -42.73 -35.29 -1.28
C LEU A 41 -43.47 -36.26 -2.21
N SER A 42 -44.76 -36.06 -2.36
CA SER A 42 -45.52 -36.65 -3.47
C SER A 42 -45.18 -35.84 -4.72
N GLU A 43 -44.67 -36.52 -5.72
CA GLU A 43 -44.52 -36.01 -7.08
C GLU A 43 -45.92 -35.72 -7.63
N CYS A 44 -46.30 -34.45 -7.68
CA CYS A 44 -47.39 -34.00 -8.52
C CYS A 44 -46.80 -33.55 -9.86
N GLU A 45 -46.83 -34.44 -10.86
CA GLU A 45 -46.70 -34.06 -12.27
C GLU A 45 -47.91 -33.21 -12.67
N LEU A 46 -47.77 -31.88 -12.59
CA LEU A 46 -48.84 -30.93 -12.93
C LEU A 46 -48.63 -30.17 -14.25
N TYR A 47 -47.70 -30.60 -15.10
CA TYR A 47 -47.49 -29.96 -16.40
C TYR A 47 -47.45 -30.99 -17.53
N ALA A 48 -48.62 -31.25 -18.09
CA ALA A 48 -48.71 -31.72 -19.47
C ALA A 48 -48.12 -30.63 -20.39
N PRO A 49 -47.34 -30.96 -21.44
CA PRO A 49 -46.76 -29.97 -22.33
C PRO A 49 -47.84 -29.43 -23.26
N SER A 50 -48.61 -28.44 -22.81
CA SER A 50 -49.42 -27.64 -23.71
C SER A 50 -48.48 -26.90 -24.67
N ASN A 51 -48.73 -27.09 -25.96
CA ASN A 51 -47.95 -26.54 -27.06
C ASN A 51 -48.12 -25.01 -27.14
N TYR A 52 -47.50 -24.29 -26.20
CA TYR A 52 -47.57 -22.82 -26.05
C TYR A 52 -46.63 -22.07 -27.00
N ASP A 53 -45.87 -22.79 -27.83
CA ASP A 53 -44.87 -22.24 -28.74
C ASP A 53 -45.44 -21.45 -29.93
N ASN A 54 -46.76 -21.36 -30.08
CA ASN A 54 -47.41 -20.67 -31.20
C ASN A 54 -48.33 -19.51 -30.80
N ASP A 55 -48.51 -19.25 -29.50
CA ASP A 55 -49.29 -18.09 -29.03
C ASP A 55 -48.44 -16.80 -29.10
N PRO A 56 -48.85 -15.79 -29.89
CA PRO A 56 -48.09 -14.55 -30.06
C PRO A 56 -47.97 -13.74 -28.76
N GLU A 57 -48.91 -13.86 -27.82
CA GLU A 57 -48.86 -13.18 -26.54
C GLU A 57 -47.88 -13.88 -25.58
N MET A 58 -47.89 -15.22 -25.57
CA MET A 58 -46.92 -16.02 -24.80
C MET A 58 -45.49 -15.82 -25.29
N LYS A 59 -45.26 -15.74 -26.61
CA LYS A 59 -43.93 -15.43 -27.18
C LYS A 59 -43.40 -14.09 -26.69
N ARG A 60 -44.25 -13.05 -26.61
CA ARG A 60 -43.84 -11.72 -26.11
C ARG A 60 -43.44 -11.75 -24.64
N VAL A 61 -44.22 -12.45 -23.80
CA VAL A 61 -43.91 -12.59 -22.37
C VAL A 61 -42.62 -13.39 -22.18
N MET A 62 -42.46 -14.49 -22.94
CA MET A 62 -41.25 -15.30 -22.88
C MET A 62 -40.02 -14.51 -23.32
N GLN A 63 -40.12 -13.70 -24.39
CA GLN A 63 -39.03 -12.86 -24.86
C GLN A 63 -38.67 -11.77 -23.85
N GLN A 64 -39.66 -11.09 -23.23
CA GLN A 64 -39.39 -10.15 -22.14
C GLN A 64 -38.72 -10.81 -20.93
N PHE A 65 -39.10 -12.05 -20.62
CA PHE A 65 -38.46 -12.80 -19.54
C PHE A 65 -37.02 -13.15 -19.90
N VAL A 66 -36.75 -13.58 -21.13
CA VAL A 66 -35.40 -13.86 -21.65
C VAL A 66 -34.54 -12.61 -21.65
N ASP A 67 -35.06 -11.46 -22.09
CA ASP A 67 -34.31 -10.20 -22.09
C ASP A 67 -33.94 -9.76 -20.66
N ARG A 68 -34.91 -9.80 -19.73
CA ARG A 68 -34.68 -9.45 -18.32
C ARG A 68 -33.77 -10.44 -17.60
N THR A 69 -33.83 -11.73 -17.93
CA THR A 69 -32.93 -12.73 -17.35
C THR A 69 -31.52 -12.55 -17.89
N THR A 70 -31.36 -12.34 -19.20
CA THR A 70 -30.07 -12.07 -19.84
C THR A 70 -29.40 -10.83 -19.25
N GLN A 71 -30.15 -9.73 -19.05
CA GLN A 71 -29.63 -8.54 -18.39
C GLN A 71 -29.17 -8.83 -16.95
N ARG A 72 -29.97 -9.56 -16.17
CA ARG A 72 -29.59 -9.93 -14.79
C ARG A 72 -28.35 -10.85 -14.75
N PHE A 73 -28.18 -11.74 -15.72
CA PHE A 73 -26.98 -12.57 -15.82
C PHE A 73 -25.74 -11.73 -16.14
N HIS A 74 -25.83 -10.78 -17.07
CA HIS A 74 -24.73 -9.85 -17.33
C HIS A 74 -24.38 -8.99 -16.11
N GLU A 75 -25.38 -8.44 -15.40
CA GLU A 75 -25.16 -7.68 -14.17
C GLU A 75 -24.61 -8.53 -13.03
N TYR A 76 -24.99 -9.82 -12.95
CA TYR A 76 -24.43 -10.76 -12.00
C TYR A 76 -22.97 -11.09 -12.31
N ASP A 77 -22.64 -11.37 -13.58
CA ASP A 77 -21.29 -11.68 -14.03
C ASP A 77 -20.33 -10.51 -13.82
N GLU A 78 -20.74 -9.27 -14.11
CA GLU A 78 -19.91 -8.08 -13.86
C GLU A 78 -19.70 -7.83 -12.36
N ARG A 79 -20.74 -8.04 -11.52
CA ARG A 79 -20.58 -8.02 -10.06
C ARG A 79 -19.67 -9.14 -9.56
N MET A 80 -19.75 -10.32 -10.15
CA MET A 80 -18.91 -11.45 -9.81
C MET A 80 -17.44 -11.18 -10.17
N LYS A 81 -17.15 -10.67 -11.37
CA LYS A 81 -15.80 -10.29 -11.81
C LYS A 81 -15.20 -9.22 -10.89
N THR A 82 -15.94 -8.14 -10.62
CA THR A 82 -15.46 -7.04 -9.76
C THR A 82 -15.21 -7.48 -8.33
N THR A 83 -16.09 -8.33 -7.76
CA THR A 83 -15.90 -8.87 -6.41
C THR A 83 -14.71 -9.83 -6.35
N ARG A 84 -14.54 -10.69 -7.37
CA ARG A 84 -13.40 -11.60 -7.46
C ARG A 84 -12.07 -10.87 -7.61
N GLN A 85 -12.04 -9.76 -8.36
CA GLN A 85 -10.85 -8.90 -8.47
C GLN A 85 -10.50 -8.28 -7.12
N LYS A 86 -11.47 -7.69 -6.42
CA LYS A 86 -11.28 -7.13 -5.08
C LYS A 86 -10.76 -8.16 -4.06
N CYS A 87 -11.30 -9.39 -4.11
CA CYS A 87 -10.83 -10.49 -3.28
C CYS A 87 -9.39 -10.93 -3.61
N LYS A 88 -9.03 -11.01 -4.90
CA LYS A 88 -7.65 -11.31 -5.34
C LYS A 88 -6.68 -10.22 -4.88
N ASP A 89 -7.04 -8.96 -5.05
CA ASP A 89 -6.19 -7.83 -4.64
C ASP A 89 -6.00 -7.81 -3.12
N LYS A 90 -7.06 -8.08 -2.35
CA LYS A 90 -6.99 -8.19 -0.89
C LYS A 90 -6.13 -9.38 -0.44
N CYS A 91 -6.28 -10.53 -1.10
CA CYS A 91 -5.47 -11.72 -0.82
C CYS A 91 -3.99 -11.49 -1.15
N HIS A 92 -3.66 -10.88 -2.30
CA HIS A 92 -2.30 -10.50 -2.64
C HIS A 92 -1.70 -9.56 -1.60
N LYS A 93 -2.46 -8.56 -1.16
CA LYS A 93 -2.03 -7.62 -0.12
C LYS A 93 -1.77 -8.31 1.23
N GLU A 94 -2.61 -9.28 1.60
CA GLU A 94 -2.43 -10.06 2.83
C GLU A 94 -1.23 -11.01 2.74
N ILE A 95 -1.03 -11.68 1.59
CA ILE A 95 0.14 -12.54 1.31
C ILE A 95 1.43 -11.73 1.34
N GLU A 96 1.47 -10.55 0.70
CA GLU A 96 2.63 -9.66 0.74
C GLU A 96 2.95 -9.23 2.18
N LYS A 97 1.92 -8.94 2.98
CA LYS A 97 2.07 -8.65 4.42
C LYS A 97 2.65 -9.83 5.20
N ILE A 98 2.22 -11.06 4.90
CA ILE A 98 2.72 -12.29 5.56
C ILE A 98 4.17 -12.55 5.16
N ILE A 99 4.53 -12.40 3.88
CA ILE A 99 5.91 -12.57 3.40
C ILE A 99 6.84 -11.55 4.06
N LEU A 100 6.42 -10.28 4.12
CA LEU A 100 7.19 -9.23 4.80
C LEU A 100 7.33 -9.54 6.29
N LYS A 101 6.27 -10.01 6.96
CA LYS A 101 6.30 -10.40 8.37
C LYS A 101 7.27 -11.56 8.64
N ASP A 102 7.22 -12.63 7.84
CA ASP A 102 8.10 -13.81 7.97
C ASP A 102 9.58 -13.42 7.74
N LYS A 103 9.86 -12.56 6.76
CA LYS A 103 11.22 -12.05 6.51
C LYS A 103 11.76 -11.26 7.70
N MET A 104 10.93 -10.44 8.34
CA MET A 104 11.30 -9.67 9.54
C MET A 104 11.51 -10.57 10.76
N GLU A 105 10.64 -11.56 10.98
CA GLU A 105 10.78 -12.53 12.08
C GLU A 105 12.07 -13.35 11.95
N LYS A 106 12.43 -13.79 10.74
CA LYS A 106 13.71 -14.48 10.47
C LYS A 106 14.93 -13.60 10.75
N GLN A 107 14.88 -12.32 10.37
CA GLN A 107 15.96 -11.38 10.65
C GLN A 107 16.10 -11.11 12.16
N MET A 108 14.98 -10.97 12.89
CA MET A 108 15.01 -10.79 14.35
C MET A 108 15.55 -12.03 15.07
N ALA A 109 15.15 -13.23 14.66
CA ALA A 109 15.65 -14.48 15.25
C ALA A 109 17.17 -14.62 15.08
N GLN A 110 17.71 -14.31 13.89
CA GLN A 110 19.16 -14.35 13.63
C GLN A 110 19.94 -13.33 14.49
N GLN A 111 19.39 -12.14 14.72
CA GLN A 111 20.06 -11.16 15.58
C GLN A 111 20.02 -11.58 17.06
N LEU A 112 18.90 -12.11 17.54
CA LEU A 112 18.78 -12.60 18.92
C LEU A 112 19.74 -13.76 19.21
N THR A 113 19.88 -14.74 18.30
CA THR A 113 20.84 -15.84 18.48
C THR A 113 22.29 -15.36 18.50
N THR A 114 22.62 -14.34 17.69
CA THR A 114 23.96 -13.73 17.67
C THR A 114 24.26 -12.95 18.96
N LEU A 115 23.23 -12.36 19.58
CA LEU A 115 23.32 -11.67 20.88
C LEU A 115 23.44 -12.65 22.05
N GLU A 116 22.72 -13.78 22.05
CA GLU A 116 22.85 -14.83 23.08
C GLU A 116 24.24 -15.47 23.10
N THR A 117 24.87 -15.72 21.95
CA THR A 117 26.24 -16.27 21.91
C THR A 117 27.33 -15.33 22.45
N LYS A 118 27.02 -14.05 22.69
CA LYS A 118 27.95 -13.06 23.28
C LYS A 118 27.84 -12.92 24.79
N ILE A 119 26.95 -13.68 25.43
CA ILE A 119 26.79 -13.73 26.89
C ILE A 119 27.20 -15.15 27.29
N GLY A 120 28.46 -15.32 27.70
CA GLY A 120 28.96 -16.62 28.13
C GLY A 120 28.28 -17.09 29.42
N THR A 121 28.13 -18.41 29.58
CA THR A 121 27.69 -19.04 30.83
C THR A 121 28.64 -18.81 32.01
N ASP A 122 29.78 -18.18 31.76
CA ASP A 122 30.88 -17.98 32.71
C ASP A 122 30.77 -16.63 33.44
N ASP A 123 29.84 -15.75 33.04
CA ASP A 123 29.59 -14.43 33.65
C ASP A 123 28.54 -14.45 34.78
N ILE A 124 28.04 -15.62 35.17
CA ILE A 124 27.08 -15.78 36.27
C ILE A 124 27.77 -16.45 37.46
N PRO A 125 28.06 -15.72 38.56
CA PRO A 125 28.68 -16.33 39.73
C PRO A 125 27.68 -17.28 40.41
N THR A 126 27.97 -18.58 40.38
CA THR A 126 27.31 -19.60 41.20
C THR A 126 27.64 -19.38 42.68
N CYS A 127 26.73 -18.77 43.42
CA CYS A 127 26.86 -18.58 44.87
C CYS A 127 26.21 -19.72 45.65
N VAL A 128 27.06 -20.48 46.34
CA VAL A 128 26.73 -21.47 47.38
C VAL A 128 26.06 -20.80 48.57
N CYS A 129 24.96 -21.38 49.05
CA CYS A 129 24.19 -20.87 50.18
C CYS A 129 24.59 -21.56 51.49
N GLU A 130 24.95 -20.77 52.51
CA GLU A 130 24.73 -21.17 53.90
C GLU A 130 23.96 -20.08 54.67
N LYS A 131 22.79 -20.52 55.17
CA LYS A 131 21.76 -19.96 56.06
C LYS A 131 21.43 -18.44 56.01
N SER A 132 20.11 -18.21 55.88
CA SER A 132 19.34 -16.95 55.99
C SER A 132 19.11 -16.15 54.69
N LEU A 133 18.49 -16.81 53.71
CA LEU A 133 18.09 -16.20 52.43
C LEU A 133 17.04 -15.07 52.56
N ALA A 134 16.19 -15.06 53.60
CA ALA A 134 15.13 -14.06 53.68
C ALA A 134 15.61 -12.67 54.15
N ASP A 135 16.55 -12.60 55.10
CA ASP A 135 16.98 -11.34 55.72
C ASP A 135 18.09 -10.63 54.90
N LYS A 136 18.94 -11.39 54.20
CA LYS A 136 19.96 -10.84 53.28
C LYS A 136 19.37 -10.38 51.94
N VAL A 137 18.38 -11.09 51.37
CA VAL A 137 17.69 -10.66 50.15
C VAL A 137 16.90 -9.36 50.40
N GLU A 138 16.35 -9.15 51.60
CA GLU A 138 15.61 -7.92 51.94
C GLU A 138 16.52 -6.68 52.03
N LYS A 139 17.77 -6.81 52.50
CA LYS A 139 18.77 -5.73 52.47
C LYS A 139 19.35 -5.50 51.06
N GLY A 140 19.54 -6.55 50.26
CA GLY A 140 19.97 -6.46 48.87
C GLY A 140 18.94 -5.79 47.96
N CYS A 141 17.65 -6.15 48.10
CA CYS A 141 16.55 -5.59 47.31
C CYS A 141 16.25 -4.13 47.67
N LEU A 142 16.49 -3.71 48.91
CA LEU A 142 16.46 -2.31 49.34
C LEU A 142 17.57 -1.47 48.72
N ARG A 143 18.79 -2.01 48.64
CA ARG A 143 19.89 -1.37 47.93
C ARG A 143 19.60 -1.29 46.43
N CYS A 144 19.02 -2.33 45.83
CA CYS A 144 18.55 -2.28 44.43
C CYS A 144 17.41 -1.27 44.22
N GLY A 145 16.48 -1.12 45.16
CA GLY A 145 15.44 -0.10 45.13
C GLY A 145 15.95 1.34 45.31
N SER A 146 17.07 1.51 46.02
CA SER A 146 17.79 2.79 46.14
C SER A 146 18.53 3.13 44.84
N ILE A 147 19.02 2.10 44.15
CA ILE A 147 19.68 2.21 42.85
C ILE A 147 18.65 2.42 41.74
N LEU A 148 17.42 1.90 41.83
CA LEU A 148 16.34 2.18 40.85
C LEU A 148 15.88 3.65 40.82
N GLY A 149 16.19 4.43 41.86
CA GLY A 149 16.03 5.89 41.84
C GLY A 149 17.18 6.65 41.18
N ALA A 150 18.33 6.00 40.95
CA ALA A 150 19.55 6.59 40.38
C ALA A 150 20.04 5.91 39.08
N ALA A 151 19.54 4.71 38.76
CA ALA A 151 19.87 3.89 37.61
C ALA A 151 18.57 3.43 36.93
N MET A 152 17.87 4.40 36.35
CA MET A 152 16.83 4.19 35.34
C MET A 152 17.31 3.89 33.88
N PRO A 153 18.61 3.67 33.53
CA PRO A 153 18.98 3.43 32.12
C PRO A 153 18.46 2.15 31.48
N GLU A 154 18.23 1.06 32.23
CA GLU A 154 18.06 -0.27 31.62
C GLU A 154 16.64 -0.62 31.19
N VAL A 155 15.60 -0.01 31.79
CA VAL A 155 14.22 -0.12 31.27
C VAL A 155 14.00 0.81 30.08
N GLY A 156 14.79 1.90 30.01
CA GLY A 156 14.86 2.79 28.85
C GLY A 156 15.61 2.17 27.66
N SER A 157 16.56 1.26 27.89
CA SER A 157 17.35 0.63 26.82
C SER A 157 16.54 -0.39 26.00
N ILE A 158 15.59 -1.11 26.60
CA ILE A 158 14.71 -2.06 25.88
C ILE A 158 13.75 -1.32 24.94
N GLY A 159 13.18 -0.19 25.38
CA GLY A 159 12.37 0.67 24.53
C GLY A 159 13.19 1.40 23.46
N GLY A 160 14.40 1.85 23.81
CA GLY A 160 15.32 2.54 22.91
C GLY A 160 15.83 1.66 21.76
N GLY A 161 16.18 0.40 22.03
CA GLY A 161 16.61 -0.55 21.00
C GLY A 161 15.51 -0.88 19.98
N LEU A 162 14.28 -1.08 20.46
CA LEU A 162 13.12 -1.30 19.59
C LEU A 162 12.78 -0.06 18.75
N LEU A 163 12.83 1.14 19.34
CA LEU A 163 12.65 2.39 18.59
C LEU A 163 13.74 2.61 17.54
N TYR A 164 15.00 2.30 17.86
CA TYR A 164 16.12 2.43 16.94
C TYR A 164 15.94 1.50 15.72
N ALA A 165 15.58 0.24 15.95
CA ALA A 165 15.29 -0.71 14.88
C ALA A 165 14.11 -0.24 13.99
N LEU A 166 13.08 0.36 14.59
CA LEU A 166 11.92 0.91 13.88
C LEU A 166 12.28 2.12 13.00
N ASN A 167 13.17 2.98 13.49
CA ASN A 167 13.70 4.11 12.72
C ASN A 167 14.56 3.63 11.54
N ALA A 168 15.41 2.63 11.75
CA ALA A 168 16.21 2.02 10.69
C ALA A 168 15.34 1.30 9.64
N TRP A 169 14.26 0.66 10.07
CA TRP A 169 13.28 0.08 9.15
C TRP A 169 12.59 1.16 8.32
N LYS A 170 12.18 2.27 8.94
CA LYS A 170 11.51 3.37 8.23
C LYS A 170 12.40 3.96 7.15
N THR A 171 13.69 4.20 7.43
CA THR A 171 14.62 4.76 6.45
C THR A 171 14.87 3.80 5.29
N THR A 172 15.08 2.51 5.57
CA THR A 172 15.28 1.49 4.53
C THR A 172 14.03 1.26 3.68
N ALA A 173 12.85 1.28 4.28
CA ALA A 173 11.58 1.17 3.57
C ALA A 173 11.33 2.38 2.64
N ILE A 174 11.64 3.61 3.11
CA ILE A 174 11.54 4.81 2.27
C ILE A 174 12.53 4.73 1.11
N ALA A 175 13.78 4.31 1.35
CA ALA A 175 14.77 4.15 0.28
C ALA A 175 14.30 3.16 -0.80
N ALA A 176 13.82 1.97 -0.41
CA ALA A 176 13.29 0.99 -1.36
C ALA A 176 12.06 1.52 -2.13
N ALA A 177 11.18 2.27 -1.46
CA ALA A 177 10.03 2.90 -2.10
C ALA A 177 10.46 3.97 -3.11
N THR A 178 11.50 4.76 -2.82
CA THR A 178 12.03 5.76 -3.76
C THR A 178 12.66 5.12 -4.99
N GLU A 179 13.42 4.04 -4.84
CA GLU A 179 14.00 3.30 -5.97
C GLU A 179 12.90 2.73 -6.88
N TYR A 180 11.88 2.12 -6.27
CA TYR A 180 10.72 1.63 -7.00
C TYR A 180 9.98 2.75 -7.73
N ALA A 181 9.78 3.90 -7.07
CA ALA A 181 9.12 5.05 -7.66
C ALA A 181 9.90 5.64 -8.84
N LEU A 182 11.24 5.73 -8.74
CA LEU A 182 12.10 6.18 -9.83
C LEU A 182 12.07 5.22 -11.01
N ALA A 183 12.12 3.91 -10.78
CA ALA A 183 12.05 2.91 -11.85
C ALA A 183 10.71 2.97 -12.58
N LYS A 184 9.58 3.04 -11.84
CA LYS A 184 8.24 3.17 -12.44
C LYS A 184 8.06 4.52 -13.15
N GLY A 185 8.53 5.60 -12.53
CA GLY A 185 8.50 6.94 -13.09
C GLY A 185 9.24 7.01 -14.42
N ALA A 186 10.48 6.49 -14.48
CA ALA A 186 11.27 6.44 -15.70
C ALA A 186 10.59 5.64 -16.82
N ALA A 187 10.01 4.47 -16.50
CA ALA A 187 9.31 3.66 -17.49
C ALA A 187 8.08 4.39 -18.07
N GLN A 188 7.27 5.01 -17.22
CA GLN A 188 6.08 5.75 -17.65
C GLN A 188 6.44 7.06 -18.37
N GLY A 189 7.47 7.77 -17.90
CA GLY A 189 7.99 8.96 -18.54
C GLY A 189 8.55 8.67 -19.94
N ALA A 190 9.28 7.57 -20.13
CA ALA A 190 9.74 7.17 -21.46
C ALA A 190 8.57 6.95 -22.43
N ILE A 191 7.49 6.28 -21.99
CA ILE A 191 6.29 6.08 -22.82
C ILE A 191 5.64 7.42 -23.17
N ALA A 192 5.47 8.31 -22.19
CA ALA A 192 4.90 9.64 -22.42
C ALA A 192 5.77 10.49 -23.35
N GLY A 193 7.09 10.46 -23.18
CA GLY A 193 8.05 11.14 -24.05
C GLY A 193 7.98 10.66 -25.50
N ILE A 194 7.92 9.34 -25.73
CA ILE A 194 7.78 8.78 -27.08
C ILE A 194 6.48 9.27 -27.73
N GLN A 195 5.36 9.28 -26.99
CA GLN A 195 4.08 9.76 -27.51
C GLN A 195 4.11 11.26 -27.83
N ALA A 196 4.75 12.07 -26.98
CA ALA A 196 4.94 13.50 -27.25
C ALA A 196 5.81 13.73 -28.49
N GLY A 197 6.92 13.01 -28.64
CA GLY A 197 7.79 13.08 -29.82
C GLY A 197 7.04 12.72 -31.11
N LYS A 198 6.21 11.68 -31.09
CA LYS A 198 5.31 11.34 -32.22
C LYS A 198 4.32 12.47 -32.52
N GLY A 199 3.76 13.09 -31.48
CA GLY A 199 2.85 14.24 -31.62
C GLY A 199 3.50 15.43 -32.32
N VAL A 200 4.75 15.75 -31.95
CA VAL A 200 5.55 16.79 -32.61
C VAL A 200 5.79 16.45 -34.07
N ALA A 201 6.25 15.23 -34.37
CA ALA A 201 6.50 14.82 -35.75
C ALA A 201 5.25 14.92 -36.63
N ILE A 202 4.10 14.50 -36.11
CA ILE A 202 2.81 14.64 -36.81
C ILE A 202 2.47 16.12 -37.05
N LYS A 203 2.66 16.99 -36.06
CA LYS A 203 2.38 18.43 -36.18
C LYS A 203 3.28 19.09 -37.22
N SER A 204 4.59 18.80 -37.20
CA SER A 204 5.56 19.35 -38.14
C SER A 204 5.25 18.92 -39.59
N LEU A 205 4.96 17.63 -39.81
CA LEU A 205 4.57 17.14 -41.14
C LEU A 205 3.22 17.70 -41.61
N LYS A 206 2.27 17.97 -40.71
CA LYS A 206 1.02 18.67 -41.04
C LYS A 206 1.27 20.11 -41.50
N LEU A 207 2.18 20.83 -40.85
CA LEU A 207 2.57 22.19 -41.25
C LEU A 207 3.19 22.22 -42.65
N TRP A 208 3.90 21.17 -43.01
CA TRP A 208 4.44 20.99 -44.36
C TRP A 208 3.38 20.66 -45.40
N GLY A 209 2.16 20.29 -44.98
CA GLY A 209 1.07 19.93 -45.89
C GLY A 209 1.06 18.46 -46.29
N VAL A 210 1.90 17.61 -45.68
CA VAL A 210 2.00 16.18 -45.99
C VAL A 210 0.66 15.46 -45.80
N GLN A 211 -0.18 15.93 -44.88
CA GLN A 211 -1.53 15.38 -44.67
C GLN A 211 -2.42 15.44 -45.91
N GLN A 212 -2.19 16.38 -46.84
CA GLN A 212 -2.97 16.47 -48.07
C GLN A 212 -2.65 15.33 -49.04
N PHE A 213 -1.40 14.86 -49.06
CA PHE A 213 -0.94 13.77 -49.92
C PHE A 213 -1.07 12.40 -49.23
N TRP A 214 -0.94 12.40 -47.91
CA TRP A 214 -0.98 11.20 -47.08
C TRP A 214 -1.93 11.37 -45.88
N PRO A 215 -3.25 11.22 -46.08
CA PRO A 215 -4.24 11.38 -45.00
C PRO A 215 -4.04 10.40 -43.83
N GLY A 216 -3.51 9.20 -44.11
CA GLY A 216 -3.23 8.16 -43.13
C GLY A 216 -1.96 8.35 -42.29
N MET A 217 -1.17 9.40 -42.57
CA MET A 217 0.14 9.65 -41.93
C MET A 217 0.09 9.64 -40.40
N SER A 218 -0.90 10.32 -39.81
CA SER A 218 -0.98 10.45 -38.36
C SER A 218 -1.12 9.08 -37.68
N LYS A 219 -1.98 8.20 -38.24
CA LYS A 219 -2.16 6.84 -37.73
C LYS A 219 -0.90 5.99 -37.92
N TYR A 220 -0.22 6.16 -39.05
CA TYR A 220 1.02 5.45 -39.33
C TYR A 220 2.12 5.82 -38.31
N ILE A 221 2.34 7.10 -38.06
CA ILE A 221 3.36 7.58 -37.10
C ILE A 221 3.01 7.18 -35.66
N LEU A 222 1.73 7.22 -35.28
CA LEU A 222 1.30 6.76 -33.95
C LEU A 222 1.62 5.28 -33.72
N ASN A 223 1.54 4.45 -34.76
CA ASN A 223 1.83 3.01 -34.71
C ASN A 223 3.32 2.66 -34.73
N MET A 224 4.21 3.60 -35.05
CA MET A 224 5.67 3.37 -34.99
C MET A 224 6.11 2.96 -33.58
N ARG A 225 7.25 2.28 -33.45
CA ARG A 225 7.79 1.99 -32.10
C ARG A 225 8.40 3.25 -31.50
N HIS A 226 9.11 4.03 -32.31
CA HIS A 226 9.80 5.24 -31.89
C HIS A 226 9.62 6.37 -32.90
N TYR A 227 9.65 7.62 -32.43
CA TYR A 227 9.52 8.80 -33.32
C TYR A 227 10.73 8.99 -34.24
N SER A 228 11.86 8.34 -33.98
CA SER A 228 13.05 8.41 -34.85
C SER A 228 12.84 7.74 -36.20
N GLU A 229 11.90 6.79 -36.31
CA GLU A 229 11.52 6.15 -37.57
C GLU A 229 10.96 7.16 -38.61
N VAL A 230 10.63 8.38 -38.17
CA VAL A 230 10.25 9.48 -39.06
C VAL A 230 11.39 9.88 -40.00
N ALA A 231 12.66 9.68 -39.62
CA ALA A 231 13.80 9.93 -40.49
C ALA A 231 13.78 9.07 -41.77
N ASP A 232 13.15 7.91 -41.72
CA ASP A 232 13.11 6.92 -42.80
C ASP A 232 11.84 7.03 -43.67
N LEU A 233 11.02 8.07 -43.45
CA LEU A 233 9.75 8.25 -44.16
C LEU A 233 9.89 8.85 -45.57
N THR A 234 11.10 9.15 -46.03
CA THR A 234 11.37 9.77 -47.34
C THR A 234 10.63 9.04 -48.48
N ASP A 235 10.84 7.74 -48.62
CA ASP A 235 10.27 6.95 -49.73
C ASP A 235 8.75 6.84 -49.62
N VAL A 236 8.22 6.63 -48.42
CA VAL A 236 6.78 6.53 -48.17
C VAL A 236 6.07 7.85 -48.52
N MET A 237 6.66 8.97 -48.08
CA MET A 237 6.13 10.31 -48.32
C MET A 237 6.14 10.65 -49.81
N TYR A 238 7.26 10.38 -50.51
CA TYR A 238 7.37 10.66 -51.94
C TYR A 238 6.51 9.73 -52.81
N THR A 239 6.33 8.47 -52.40
CA THR A 239 5.40 7.56 -53.10
C THR A 239 3.97 8.08 -53.04
N HIS A 240 3.53 8.58 -51.87
CA HIS A 240 2.20 9.17 -51.73
C HIS A 240 2.08 10.50 -52.49
N LYS A 241 3.10 11.36 -52.42
CA LYS A 241 3.15 12.59 -53.20
C LYS A 241 3.05 12.30 -54.70
N TYR A 242 3.88 11.40 -55.22
CA TYR A 242 3.92 11.07 -56.65
C TYR A 242 2.56 10.62 -57.17
N LYS A 243 1.88 9.69 -56.48
CA LYS A 243 0.54 9.23 -56.87
C LYS A 243 -0.52 10.33 -56.92
N VAL A 244 -0.40 11.36 -56.08
CA VAL A 244 -1.33 12.49 -56.07
C VAL A 244 -0.97 13.52 -57.14
N CYS A 245 0.32 13.70 -57.44
CA CYS A 245 0.82 14.66 -58.42
C CYS A 245 0.80 14.13 -59.87
N GLU A 246 0.85 12.80 -60.09
CA GLU A 246 0.89 12.16 -61.43
C GLU A 246 -0.42 12.35 -62.23
N GLY A 247 -1.54 12.62 -61.54
CA GLY A 247 -2.86 12.86 -62.16
C GLY A 247 -3.44 14.26 -61.89
N ALA A 248 -2.58 15.23 -61.54
CA ALA A 248 -2.97 16.55 -61.06
C ALA A 248 -3.31 17.56 -62.17
N ILE A 249 -4.40 18.31 -62.01
CA ILE A 249 -4.69 19.55 -62.76
C ILE A 249 -3.80 20.68 -62.18
N GLU A 250 -3.56 21.79 -62.89
CA GLU A 250 -2.68 22.91 -62.46
C GLU A 250 -2.78 23.31 -60.98
N ALA A 251 -3.99 23.33 -60.39
CA ALA A 251 -4.22 23.68 -58.98
C ALA A 251 -3.63 22.69 -57.94
N VAL A 252 -3.29 21.47 -58.35
CA VAL A 252 -2.64 20.45 -57.51
C VAL A 252 -1.12 20.44 -57.73
N LEU A 253 -0.62 20.87 -58.90
CA LEU A 253 0.82 21.10 -59.13
C LEU A 253 1.39 22.14 -58.16
N ASP A 254 0.69 23.28 -58.00
CA ASP A 254 1.10 24.36 -57.08
C ASP A 254 1.29 23.86 -55.63
N LYS A 255 0.49 22.87 -55.22
CA LYS A 255 0.60 22.22 -53.90
C LYS A 255 1.78 21.24 -53.83
N CYS A 256 2.07 20.53 -54.92
CA CYS A 256 3.23 19.64 -55.01
C CYS A 256 4.54 20.43 -54.90
N ASP A 257 4.60 21.62 -55.52
CA ASP A 257 5.72 22.54 -55.46
C ASP A 257 5.83 23.22 -54.09
N THR A 258 4.70 23.57 -53.47
CA THR A 258 4.66 24.14 -52.10
C THR A 258 5.35 23.23 -51.07
N LEU A 259 5.18 21.90 -51.16
CA LEU A 259 5.87 20.98 -50.26
C LEU A 259 7.39 21.00 -50.49
N ASP A 260 7.81 20.95 -51.75
CA ASP A 260 9.23 20.95 -52.13
C ASP A 260 9.92 22.27 -51.76
N ILE A 261 9.21 23.41 -51.84
CA ILE A 261 9.69 24.71 -51.35
C ILE A 261 9.88 24.67 -49.83
N LYS A 262 8.90 24.16 -49.08
CA LYS A 262 8.98 24.07 -47.60
C LYS A 262 10.08 23.14 -47.10
N ILE A 263 10.37 22.08 -47.84
CA ILE A 263 11.46 21.13 -47.52
C ILE A 263 12.82 21.65 -48.02
N GLY A 264 12.84 22.65 -48.91
CA GLY A 264 14.06 23.27 -49.42
C GLY A 264 14.62 22.62 -50.69
N VAL A 265 13.83 21.78 -51.36
CA VAL A 265 14.11 21.19 -52.67
C VAL A 265 14.05 22.26 -53.77
N LEU A 266 13.01 23.11 -53.72
CA LEU A 266 12.79 24.22 -54.65
C LEU A 266 13.02 25.57 -53.96
N THR A 267 13.47 26.57 -54.72
CA THR A 267 13.42 27.99 -54.29
C THR A 267 12.01 28.57 -54.47
N ALA A 268 11.74 29.74 -53.89
CA ALA A 268 10.47 30.44 -54.09
C ALA A 268 10.15 30.73 -55.57
N ASP A 269 11.18 30.78 -56.42
CA ASP A 269 11.06 30.93 -57.88
C ASP A 269 10.87 29.59 -58.62
N SER A 270 10.55 28.50 -57.90
CA SER A 270 10.38 27.15 -58.43
C SER A 270 11.60 26.58 -59.16
N LYS A 271 12.82 26.99 -58.77
CA LYS A 271 14.08 26.41 -59.28
C LYS A 271 14.62 25.37 -58.30
N TYR A 272 15.20 24.29 -58.82
CA TYR A 272 15.87 23.31 -57.98
C TYR A 272 17.06 23.92 -57.26
N LYS A 273 17.03 23.83 -55.92
CA LYS A 273 18.13 24.25 -55.04
C LYS A 273 19.00 23.07 -54.64
N VAL A 274 18.36 21.98 -54.21
CA VAL A 274 18.98 20.75 -53.71
C VAL A 274 18.21 19.56 -54.26
N LEU A 275 18.90 18.44 -54.50
CA LEU A 275 18.25 17.21 -54.93
C LEU A 275 17.27 16.73 -53.84
N PRO A 276 16.05 16.27 -54.21
CA PRO A 276 15.06 15.76 -53.24
C PRO A 276 15.61 14.65 -52.33
N LYS A 277 16.53 13.84 -52.86
CA LYS A 277 17.18 12.75 -52.14
C LYS A 277 18.01 13.22 -50.93
N ASP A 278 18.48 14.46 -50.94
CA ASP A 278 19.35 15.00 -49.89
C ASP A 278 18.59 15.95 -48.95
N ALA A 279 17.73 16.82 -49.51
CA ALA A 279 16.96 17.80 -48.74
C ALA A 279 15.90 17.17 -47.83
N VAL A 280 15.25 16.10 -48.28
CA VAL A 280 14.14 15.48 -47.54
C VAL A 280 14.62 14.75 -46.29
N PRO A 281 15.66 13.90 -46.34
CA PRO A 281 16.21 13.30 -45.13
C PRO A 281 16.75 14.35 -44.14
N GLU A 282 17.34 15.43 -44.63
CA GLU A 282 17.83 16.52 -43.78
C GLU A 282 16.68 17.22 -43.04
N ALA A 283 15.59 17.54 -43.73
CA ALA A 283 14.41 18.12 -43.12
C ALA A 283 13.77 17.16 -42.10
N LEU A 284 13.62 15.88 -42.45
CA LEU A 284 13.07 14.86 -41.54
C LEU A 284 13.95 14.67 -40.29
N LYS A 285 15.28 14.73 -40.43
CA LYS A 285 16.21 14.75 -39.28
C LYS A 285 15.98 15.98 -38.40
N GLY A 286 15.70 17.14 -38.98
CA GLY A 286 15.30 18.34 -38.23
C GLY A 286 14.05 18.10 -37.38
N ILE A 287 13.02 17.48 -37.95
CA ILE A 287 11.80 17.08 -37.21
C ILE A 287 12.14 16.10 -36.08
N VAL A 288 12.97 15.08 -36.36
CA VAL A 288 13.36 14.10 -35.34
C VAL A 288 14.12 14.77 -34.20
N SER A 289 14.98 15.75 -34.48
CA SER A 289 15.69 16.53 -33.46
C SER A 289 14.74 17.35 -32.58
N GLU A 290 13.73 18.00 -33.17
CA GLU A 290 12.71 18.74 -32.42
C GLU A 290 11.84 17.79 -31.56
N ALA A 291 11.45 16.66 -32.15
CA ALA A 291 10.71 15.60 -31.48
C ALA A 291 11.53 15.00 -30.32
N GLU A 292 12.84 14.82 -30.48
CA GLU A 292 13.73 14.29 -29.45
C GLU A 292 13.86 15.26 -28.26
N SER A 293 14.04 16.55 -28.54
CA SER A 293 14.09 17.58 -27.49
C SER A 293 12.80 17.58 -26.66
N THR A 294 11.65 17.55 -27.35
CA THR A 294 10.33 17.51 -26.69
C THR A 294 10.11 16.20 -25.94
N ALA A 295 10.49 15.06 -26.54
CA ALA A 295 10.35 13.75 -25.93
C ALA A 295 11.17 13.67 -24.63
N LYS A 296 12.41 14.17 -24.63
CA LYS A 296 13.27 14.23 -23.43
C LYS A 296 12.65 15.12 -22.34
N ALA A 297 12.17 16.31 -22.70
CA ALA A 297 11.54 17.23 -21.76
C ALA A 297 10.28 16.63 -21.11
N VAL A 298 9.39 16.03 -21.91
CA VAL A 298 8.17 15.38 -21.42
C VAL A 298 8.51 14.13 -20.61
N ALA A 299 9.46 13.31 -21.06
CA ALA A 299 9.88 12.13 -20.31
C ALA A 299 10.41 12.50 -18.92
N GLN A 300 11.25 13.52 -18.82
CA GLN A 300 11.78 13.99 -17.53
C GLN A 300 10.68 14.56 -16.63
N THR A 301 9.77 15.37 -17.19
CA THR A 301 8.66 15.97 -16.45
C THR A 301 7.71 14.90 -15.91
N GLU A 302 7.30 13.95 -16.74
CA GLU A 302 6.40 12.87 -16.31
C GLU A 302 7.10 11.89 -15.36
N SER A 303 8.38 11.57 -15.60
CA SER A 303 9.14 10.71 -14.69
C SER A 303 9.21 11.29 -13.28
N THR A 304 9.50 12.59 -13.16
CA THR A 304 9.59 13.27 -11.86
C THR A 304 8.22 13.39 -11.19
N ARG A 305 7.16 13.72 -11.94
CA ARG A 305 5.79 13.80 -11.43
C ARG A 305 5.31 12.46 -10.88
N ILE A 306 5.47 11.38 -11.65
CA ILE A 306 5.02 10.02 -11.28
C ILE A 306 5.85 9.49 -10.12
N ALA A 307 7.18 9.69 -10.14
CA ALA A 307 8.03 9.28 -9.03
C ALA A 307 7.65 10.01 -7.73
N ALA A 308 7.35 11.32 -7.80
CA ALA A 308 6.89 12.08 -6.64
C ALA A 308 5.55 11.56 -6.10
N GLU A 309 4.58 11.29 -6.99
CA GLU A 309 3.26 10.76 -6.62
C GLU A 309 3.36 9.40 -5.93
N ILE A 310 4.12 8.46 -6.51
CA ILE A 310 4.33 7.13 -5.92
C ILE A 310 5.08 7.24 -4.60
N THR A 311 6.12 8.06 -4.53
CA THR A 311 6.91 8.27 -3.30
C THR A 311 6.03 8.83 -2.19
N GLN A 312 5.16 9.79 -2.48
CA GLN A 312 4.24 10.37 -1.51
C GLN A 312 3.24 9.33 -0.99
N GLN A 313 2.64 8.53 -1.89
CA GLN A 313 1.71 7.47 -1.52
C GLN A 313 2.38 6.41 -0.64
N GLN A 314 3.57 5.92 -1.04
CA GLN A 314 4.31 4.92 -0.28
C GLN A 314 4.79 5.46 1.08
N THR A 315 5.30 6.69 1.11
CA THR A 315 5.74 7.33 2.36
C THR A 315 4.59 7.50 3.35
N ALA A 316 3.37 7.84 2.87
CA ALA A 316 2.19 7.92 3.72
C ALA A 316 1.83 6.55 4.33
N VAL A 317 1.88 5.46 3.54
CA VAL A 317 1.63 4.10 4.03
C VAL A 317 2.69 3.65 5.04
N ILE A 318 3.97 3.93 4.77
CA ILE A 318 5.09 3.63 5.67
C ILE A 318 4.93 4.40 6.98
N ASN A 319 4.63 5.70 6.92
CA ASN A 319 4.39 6.54 8.10
C ASN A 319 3.21 6.03 8.93
N ALA A 320 2.09 5.68 8.30
CA ALA A 320 0.93 5.13 9.00
C ALA A 320 1.27 3.81 9.72
N THR A 321 2.04 2.94 9.07
CA THR A 321 2.49 1.67 9.66
C THR A 321 3.46 1.91 10.82
N TYR A 322 4.42 2.82 10.65
CA TYR A 322 5.36 3.24 11.68
C TYR A 322 4.63 3.78 12.92
N THR A 323 3.65 4.67 12.74
CA THR A 323 2.87 5.22 13.85
C THR A 323 2.07 4.14 14.57
N SER A 324 1.50 3.18 13.84
CA SER A 324 0.79 2.03 14.44
C SER A 324 1.72 1.19 15.33
N TRP A 325 2.93 0.89 14.87
CA TRP A 325 3.90 0.12 15.66
C TRP A 325 4.45 0.91 16.85
N GLN A 326 4.71 2.21 16.67
CA GLN A 326 5.07 3.12 17.77
C GLN A 326 4.03 3.10 18.89
N ILE A 327 2.75 3.27 18.55
CA ILE A 327 1.65 3.26 19.53
C ILE A 327 1.64 1.92 20.30
N ALA A 328 1.79 0.79 19.60
CA ALA A 328 1.82 -0.53 20.22
C ALA A 328 3.00 -0.69 21.20
N ILE A 329 4.19 -0.21 20.83
CA ILE A 329 5.39 -0.24 21.69
C ILE A 329 5.18 0.65 22.92
N THR A 330 4.70 1.89 22.73
CA THR A 330 4.44 2.82 23.84
C THR A 330 3.41 2.25 24.81
N ALA A 331 2.31 1.68 24.31
CA ALA A 331 1.29 1.04 25.14
C ALA A 331 1.85 -0.14 25.95
N SER A 332 2.71 -0.97 25.34
CA SER A 332 3.38 -2.07 26.02
C SER A 332 4.31 -1.59 27.14
N VAL A 333 5.09 -0.54 26.90
CA VAL A 333 5.99 0.05 27.91
C VAL A 333 5.17 0.61 29.09
N ILE A 334 4.09 1.34 28.82
CA ILE A 334 3.20 1.86 29.87
C ILE A 334 2.61 0.72 30.72
N ALA A 335 2.15 -0.35 30.08
CA ALA A 335 1.61 -1.52 30.78
C ALA A 335 2.64 -2.16 31.73
N ILE A 336 3.89 -2.33 31.28
CA ILE A 336 4.98 -2.87 32.10
C ILE A 336 5.25 -1.95 33.31
N VAL A 337 5.32 -0.63 33.10
CA VAL A 337 5.55 0.34 34.19
C VAL A 337 4.44 0.28 35.23
N VAL A 338 3.18 0.17 34.81
CA VAL A 338 2.03 0.05 35.72
C VAL A 338 2.10 -1.24 36.56
N ILE A 339 2.45 -2.38 35.94
CA ILE A 339 2.62 -3.65 36.65
C ILE A 339 3.74 -3.54 37.71
N VAL A 340 4.88 -2.96 37.36
CA VAL A 340 6.01 -2.76 38.29
C VAL A 340 5.61 -1.86 39.46
N LEU A 341 4.88 -0.78 39.21
CA LEU A 341 4.38 0.11 40.27
C LEU A 341 3.42 -0.60 41.23
N ILE A 342 2.49 -1.42 40.72
CA ILE A 342 1.57 -2.21 41.55
C ILE A 342 2.35 -3.20 42.42
N MET A 343 3.30 -3.93 41.83
CA MET A 343 4.15 -4.88 42.55
C MET A 343 4.95 -4.18 43.66
N MET A 344 5.47 -2.98 43.40
CA MET A 344 6.20 -2.17 44.38
C MET A 344 5.31 -1.74 45.55
N ILE A 345 4.07 -1.31 45.28
CA ILE A 345 3.10 -0.93 46.33
C ILE A 345 2.75 -2.15 47.19
N ILE A 346 2.43 -3.29 46.57
CA ILE A 346 2.12 -4.54 47.29
C ILE A 346 3.30 -4.95 48.17
N TYR A 347 4.52 -4.90 47.62
CA TYR A 347 5.75 -5.19 48.36
C TYR A 347 5.91 -4.28 49.58
N LEU A 348 5.74 -2.96 49.42
CA LEU A 348 5.84 -1.99 50.52
C LEU A 348 4.81 -2.26 51.63
N VAL A 349 3.56 -2.61 51.26
CA VAL A 349 2.50 -2.96 52.21
C VAL A 349 2.85 -4.25 52.97
N LEU A 350 3.28 -5.30 52.27
CA LEU A 350 3.67 -6.57 52.88
C LEU A 350 4.85 -6.38 53.84
N ARG A 351 5.84 -5.57 53.44
CA ARG A 351 7.01 -5.26 54.25
C ARG A 351 6.65 -4.46 55.51
N TYR A 352 5.77 -3.46 55.38
CA TYR A 352 5.25 -2.72 56.52
C TYR A 352 4.54 -3.65 57.52
N ARG A 353 3.71 -4.58 57.02
CA ARG A 353 3.03 -5.59 57.86
C ARG A 353 4.02 -6.51 58.58
N ARG A 354 5.07 -7.00 57.90
CA ARG A 354 6.14 -7.83 58.51
C ARG A 354 6.83 -7.09 59.66
N LYS A 355 7.27 -5.84 59.43
CA LYS A 355 7.91 -5.03 60.48
C LYS A 355 7.00 -4.81 61.69
N LYS A 356 5.72 -4.52 61.48
CA LYS A 356 4.75 -4.36 62.58
C LYS A 356 4.57 -5.64 63.39
N LYS A 357 4.51 -6.81 62.72
CA LYS A 357 4.44 -8.12 63.38
C LYS A 357 5.67 -8.40 64.25
N MET A 358 6.86 -8.07 63.76
CA MET A 358 8.11 -8.26 64.52
C MET A 358 8.18 -7.35 65.75
N LYS A 359 7.80 -6.07 65.63
CA LYS A 359 7.74 -5.15 66.78
C LYS A 359 6.80 -5.64 67.88
N LYS A 360 5.62 -6.16 67.49
CA LYS A 360 4.68 -6.77 68.45
C LYS A 360 5.27 -7.98 69.16
N LYS A 361 5.91 -8.91 68.42
CA LYS A 361 6.58 -10.08 69.02
C LYS A 361 7.64 -9.68 70.05
N LEU A 362 8.42 -8.65 69.77
CA LEU A 362 9.47 -8.16 70.66
C LEU A 362 8.91 -7.57 71.96
N GLN A 363 7.73 -6.95 71.92
CA GLN A 363 7.02 -6.49 73.11
C GLN A 363 6.47 -7.66 73.96
N TYR A 364 5.94 -8.71 73.32
CA TYR A 364 5.45 -9.89 74.04
C TYR A 364 6.57 -10.69 74.71
N ILE A 365 7.75 -10.80 74.09
CA ILE A 365 8.90 -11.47 74.71
C ILE A 365 9.35 -10.74 75.98
N LYS A 366 9.42 -9.40 75.93
CA LYS A 366 9.79 -8.60 77.11
C LYS A 366 8.83 -8.75 78.29
N LEU A 367 7.54 -8.92 78.04
CA LEU A 367 6.52 -9.13 79.08
C LEU A 367 6.55 -10.53 79.72
N LEU A 368 7.28 -11.49 79.14
CA LEU A 368 7.40 -12.86 79.64
C LEU A 368 8.71 -13.09 80.42
N GLU A 369 9.65 -12.14 80.36
CA GLU A 369 10.93 -12.17 81.07
C GLU A 369 10.90 -11.41 82.41
N GLU A 370 9.88 -10.57 82.63
CA GLU A 370 9.47 -10.03 83.93
C GLU A 370 8.46 -10.99 84.59
#